data_AF-A0A2N6EVX1-F1
#
_entry.id   AF-A0A2N6EVX1-F1
#
_cell.length_a   1.000
_cell.length_b   1.000
_cell.length_c   1.000
_cell.angle_alpha   90.00
_cell.angle_beta   90.00
_cell.angle_gamma   90.00
#
_symmetry.space_group_name_H-M   'P 1'
#
loop_
_entity.id
_entity.type
_entity.pdbx_description
1 polymer ?
#
loop_
_entity_poly.entity_id
_entity_poly.type
_entity_poly.pdbx_seq_one_letter_code
_entity_poly.pdbx_strand_id
1 'polypeptide(L)'
;MDRETLYRRTLALWGEQAQYDQAVEECAELCAALMHYRRGKIAIEQVVDELADVTLMVGQLSWMFGEDKVREAVERKRAKLEQLMAEESGANGAAETGSGEKG
;
A
#
# COMPACT_ATOMS: atom_id res chain seq x y z
N MET A 1 7.65 -22.02 -11.08
CA MET A 1 7.96 -20.89 -11.97
C MET A 1 8.42 -19.76 -11.09
N ASP A 2 9.53 -19.10 -11.41
CA ASP A 2 9.93 -17.89 -10.66
C ASP A 2 9.05 -16.68 -11.02
N ARG A 3 9.12 -15.63 -10.20
CA ARG A 3 8.29 -14.43 -10.31
C ARG A 3 8.51 -13.70 -11.64
N GLU A 4 9.76 -13.56 -12.06
CA GLU A 4 10.11 -12.84 -13.29
C GLU A 4 9.56 -13.57 -14.52
N THR A 5 9.68 -14.89 -14.57
CA THR A 5 9.12 -15.73 -15.63
C THR A 5 7.60 -15.60 -15.68
N LEU A 6 6.93 -15.54 -14.53
CA LEU A 6 5.49 -15.32 -14.46
C LEU A 6 5.12 -13.96 -15.06
N TYR A 7 5.72 -12.87 -14.61
CA TYR A 7 5.40 -11.51 -15.03
C TYR A 7 5.70 -11.28 -16.50
N ARG A 8 6.81 -11.83 -17.00
CA ARG A 8 7.14 -11.77 -18.42
C ARG A 8 6.09 -12.50 -19.27
N ARG A 9 5.54 -13.62 -18.79
CA ARG A 9 4.49 -14.36 -19.49
C ARG A 9 3.16 -13.61 -19.48
N THR A 10 2.75 -13.01 -18.35
CA THR A 10 1.49 -12.24 -18.31
C THR A 10 1.56 -11.06 -19.27
N LEU A 11 2.68 -10.34 -19.29
CA LEU A 11 2.91 -9.25 -20.23
C LEU A 11 2.89 -9.72 -21.69
N ALA A 12 3.53 -10.86 -22.00
CA ALA A 12 3.55 -11.39 -23.36
C ALA A 12 2.18 -11.89 -23.85
N LEU A 13 1.31 -12.36 -22.94
CA LEU A 13 -0.01 -12.88 -23.28
C LEU A 13 -1.06 -11.79 -23.48
N TRP A 14 -1.05 -10.75 -22.63
CA TRP A 14 -2.14 -9.77 -22.58
C TRP A 14 -1.70 -8.33 -22.86
N GLY A 15 -0.41 -8.04 -22.82
CA GLY A 15 0.14 -6.71 -23.08
C GLY A 15 0.03 -5.75 -21.88
N GLU A 16 0.69 -4.60 -22.01
CA GLU A 16 0.84 -3.63 -20.92
C GLU A 16 -0.48 -3.06 -20.42
N GLN A 17 -1.38 -2.68 -21.33
CA GLN A 17 -2.66 -2.06 -20.96
C GLN A 17 -3.52 -2.99 -20.11
N ALA A 18 -3.55 -4.28 -20.45
CA ALA A 18 -4.27 -5.27 -19.65
C ALA A 18 -3.71 -5.40 -18.22
N GLN A 19 -2.39 -5.20 -18.02
CA GLN A 19 -1.82 -5.22 -16.67
C GLN A 19 -2.24 -3.97 -15.87
N TYR A 20 -2.38 -2.82 -16.54
CA TYR A 20 -2.88 -1.60 -15.90
C TYR A 20 -4.35 -1.72 -15.52
N ASP A 21 -5.17 -2.21 -16.46
CA ASP A 21 -6.60 -2.40 -16.24
C ASP A 21 -6.85 -3.40 -15.11
N GLN A 22 -6.13 -4.53 -15.09
CA GLN A 22 -6.23 -5.51 -14.01
C GLN A 22 -5.82 -4.90 -12.66
N ALA A 23 -4.72 -4.15 -12.60
CA ALA A 23 -4.30 -3.50 -11.35
C ALA A 23 -5.34 -2.50 -10.82
N VAL A 24 -6.05 -1.80 -11.71
CA VAL A 24 -7.16 -0.92 -11.34
C VAL A 24 -8.34 -1.71 -10.78
N GLU A 25 -8.68 -2.84 -11.41
CA GLU A 25 -9.74 -3.75 -10.96
C GLU A 25 -9.46 -4.28 -9.56
N GLU A 26 -8.29 -4.87 -9.32
CA GLU A 26 -7.91 -5.40 -7.99
C GLU A 26 -7.93 -4.31 -6.90
N CYS A 27 -7.50 -3.09 -7.24
CA CYS A 27 -7.57 -1.96 -6.30
C CYS A 27 -9.02 -1.59 -5.95
N ALA A 28 -9.94 -1.66 -6.92
CA ALA A 28 -11.36 -1.42 -6.69
C ALA A 28 -12.00 -2.54 -5.85
N GLU A 29 -11.62 -3.79 -6.08
CA GLU A 29 -12.09 -4.95 -5.29
C GLU A 29 -11.61 -4.87 -3.85
N LEU A 30 -10.33 -4.56 -3.60
CA LEU A 30 -9.81 -4.30 -2.26
C LEU A 30 -10.55 -3.15 -1.56
N CYS A 31 -10.85 -2.05 -2.27
CA CYS A 31 -11.64 -0.95 -1.72
C CYS A 31 -13.05 -1.43 -1.29
N ALA A 32 -13.71 -2.22 -2.13
CA ALA A 32 -15.02 -2.79 -1.84
C ALA A 32 -14.97 -3.74 -0.63
N ALA A 33 -13.99 -4.63 -0.58
CA ALA A 33 -13.79 -5.56 0.52
C ALA A 33 -13.57 -4.84 1.85
N LEU A 34 -12.69 -3.83 1.89
CA LEU A 34 -12.46 -3.03 3.11
C LEU A 34 -13.75 -2.34 3.59
N MET A 35 -14.56 -1.80 2.68
CA MET A 35 -15.85 -1.20 3.02
C MET A 35 -16.85 -2.22 3.58
N HIS A 36 -16.88 -3.42 3.02
CA HIS A 36 -17.74 -4.51 3.48
C HIS A 36 -17.28 -5.07 4.83
N TYR A 37 -15.98 -5.26 5.01
CA TYR A 37 -15.37 -5.75 6.25
C TYR A 37 -15.65 -4.79 7.40
N ARG A 38 -15.45 -3.48 7.19
CA ARG A 38 -15.80 -2.44 8.16
C ARG A 38 -17.27 -2.48 8.61
N ARG A 39 -18.17 -2.97 7.74
CA ARG A 39 -19.61 -3.12 8.02
C ARG A 39 -19.98 -4.50 8.59
N GLY A 40 -18.99 -5.36 8.87
CA GLY A 40 -19.20 -6.72 9.37
C GLY A 40 -19.88 -7.64 8.34
N LYS A 41 -19.78 -7.34 7.04
CA LYS A 41 -20.48 -8.09 5.98
C LYS A 41 -19.67 -9.25 5.40
N ILE A 42 -18.36 -9.24 5.60
CA ILE A 42 -17.42 -10.24 5.10
C ILE A 42 -16.40 -10.58 6.19
N ALA A 43 -15.75 -11.73 6.06
CA ALA A 43 -14.68 -12.14 6.94
C ALA A 43 -13.34 -11.45 6.58
N ILE A 44 -12.35 -11.52 7.47
CA ILE A 44 -11.04 -10.89 7.24
C ILE A 44 -10.28 -11.59 6.10
N GLU A 45 -10.51 -12.89 5.91
CA GLU A 45 -9.89 -13.72 4.87
C GLU A 45 -10.20 -13.16 3.48
N GLN A 46 -11.43 -12.68 3.26
CA GLN A 46 -11.81 -12.06 2.00
C GLN A 46 -11.03 -10.76 1.75
N VAL A 47 -10.68 -9.98 2.78
CA VAL A 47 -9.82 -8.80 2.61
C VAL A 47 -8.37 -9.21 2.33
N VAL A 48 -7.91 -10.31 2.94
CA VAL A 48 -6.57 -10.85 2.72
C VAL A 48 -6.39 -11.33 1.29
N ASP A 49 -7.41 -11.96 0.70
CA ASP A 49 -7.41 -12.39 -0.70
C ASP A 49 -7.24 -11.16 -1.62
N GLU A 50 -8.08 -10.13 -1.49
CA GLU A 50 -7.94 -8.91 -2.32
C GLU A 50 -6.59 -8.19 -2.10
N LEU A 51 -6.05 -8.23 -0.87
CA LEU A 51 -4.70 -7.71 -0.60
C LEU A 51 -3.63 -8.51 -1.34
N ALA A 52 -3.79 -9.82 -1.45
CA ALA A 52 -2.86 -10.69 -2.18
C ALA A 52 -2.91 -10.39 -3.68
N ASP A 53 -4.11 -10.18 -4.24
CA ASP A 53 -4.29 -9.88 -5.66
C ASP A 53 -3.71 -8.51 -6.02
N VAL A 54 -4.00 -7.46 -5.22
CA VAL A 54 -3.34 -6.15 -5.36
C VAL A 54 -1.83 -6.27 -5.21
N THR A 55 -1.33 -7.08 -4.27
CA THR A 55 0.12 -7.27 -4.09
C THR A 55 0.76 -7.91 -5.32
N LEU A 56 0.10 -8.88 -5.95
CA LEU A 56 0.57 -9.52 -7.17
C LEU A 56 0.65 -8.51 -8.32
N MET A 57 -0.41 -7.70 -8.50
CA MET A 57 -0.47 -6.70 -9.57
C MET A 57 0.54 -5.57 -9.34
N VAL A 58 0.71 -5.09 -8.10
CA VAL A 58 1.78 -4.13 -7.76
C VAL A 58 3.15 -4.73 -8.04
N GLY A 59 3.35 -6.03 -7.79
CA GLY A 59 4.59 -6.74 -8.14
C GLY A 59 4.87 -6.72 -9.65
N GLN A 60 3.86 -7.02 -10.48
CA GLN A 60 3.97 -6.97 -11.94
C GLN A 60 4.31 -5.56 -12.43
N LEU A 61 3.58 -4.55 -11.96
CA LEU A 61 3.81 -3.16 -12.34
C LEU A 61 5.19 -2.66 -11.87
N SER A 62 5.62 -3.06 -10.68
CA SER A 62 6.95 -2.71 -10.17
C SER A 62 8.05 -3.28 -11.05
N TRP A 63 7.89 -4.53 -11.51
CA TRP A 63 8.80 -5.14 -12.48
C TRP A 63 8.79 -4.40 -13.82
N MET A 64 7.61 -4.05 -14.35
CA MET A 64 7.45 -3.30 -15.61
C MET A 64 8.06 -1.90 -15.57
N PHE A 65 7.86 -1.15 -14.47
CA PHE A 65 8.36 0.22 -14.32
C PHE A 65 9.81 0.30 -13.80
N GLY A 66 10.35 -0.82 -13.33
CA GLY A 66 11.69 -0.96 -12.76
C GLY A 66 11.65 -1.04 -11.23
N GLU A 67 11.97 -2.22 -10.69
CA GLU A 67 11.84 -2.53 -9.27
C GLU A 67 12.65 -1.58 -8.38
N ASP A 68 13.87 -1.23 -8.80
CA ASP A 68 14.73 -0.29 -8.07
C ASP A 68 14.12 1.10 -7.96
N LYS A 69 13.50 1.60 -9.04
CA LYS A 69 12.85 2.92 -9.03
C LYS A 69 11.67 2.95 -8.06
N VAL A 70 10.87 1.88 -8.05
CA VAL A 70 9.73 1.77 -7.14
C VAL A 70 10.21 1.63 -5.70
N ARG A 71 11.21 0.78 -5.44
CA ARG A 71 11.81 0.59 -4.11
C ARG A 71 12.36 1.91 -3.55
N GLU A 72 13.14 2.65 -4.33
CA GLU A 72 13.63 3.97 -3.91
C GLU A 72 12.50 4.96 -3.61
N ALA A 73 11.42 4.94 -4.39
CA ALA A 73 10.25 5.78 -4.14
C ALA A 73 9.52 5.40 -2.84
N VAL A 74 9.43 4.10 -2.54
CA VAL A 74 8.87 3.60 -1.27
C VAL A 74 9.73 4.04 -0.09
N GLU A 75 11.05 3.90 -0.16
CA GLU A 75 11.95 4.31 0.93
C GLU A 75 11.86 5.83 1.21
N ARG A 76 11.80 6.66 0.16
CA ARG A 76 11.58 8.10 0.35
C ARG A 76 10.25 8.41 1.04
N LYS A 77 9.18 7.70 0.67
CA LYS A 77 7.85 7.86 1.29
C LYS A 77 7.84 7.39 2.74
N ARG A 78 8.52 6.27 3.05
CA ARG A 78 8.70 5.76 4.42
C ARG A 78 9.43 6.77 5.30
N ALA A 79 10.58 7.27 4.85
CA ALA A 79 11.34 8.27 5.61
C ALA A 79 10.51 9.53 5.87
N LYS A 80 9.70 9.96 4.89
CA LYS A 80 8.79 11.09 5.09
C LYS A 80 7.70 10.81 6.12
N LEU A 81 7.14 9.59 6.12
CA LEU A 81 6.12 9.19 7.10
C LEU A 81 6.71 9.12 8.52
N GLU A 82 7.92 8.58 8.67
CA GLU A 82 8.63 8.54 9.95
C GLU A 82 8.88 9.96 10.50
N GLN A 83 9.23 10.91 9.63
CA GLN A 83 9.35 12.31 10.01
C GLN A 83 8.02 12.90 10.51
N LEU A 84 6.92 12.68 9.77
CA LEU A 84 5.59 13.18 10.14
C LEU A 84 5.14 12.64 11.50
N MET A 85 5.39 11.36 11.77
CA MET A 85 5.07 10.74 13.06
C MET A 85 5.90 11.32 14.22
N ALA A 86 7.17 11.63 13.97
CA ALA A 86 8.04 12.27 14.97
C ALA A 86 7.60 13.71 15.28
N GLU A 87 7.18 14.46 14.26
CA GLU A 87 6.64 15.82 14.42
C GLU A 87 5.35 15.82 15.24
N GLU A 88 4.40 14.93 14.95
CA GLU A 88 3.16 14.76 15.73
C GLU A 88 3.44 14.36 17.19
N SER A 89 4.38 13.43 17.42
CA SER A 89 4.73 12.97 18.77
C SER A 89 5.48 14.05 19.57
N GLY A 90 6.31 14.86 18.91
CA GLY A 90 7.04 15.98 19.52
C GLY A 90 6.15 17.20 19.79
N ALA A 91 5.15 17.47 18.95
CA ALA A 91 4.16 18.51 19.17
C ALA A 91 3.26 18.22 20.39
N ASN A 92 2.99 16.94 20.68
CA ASN A 92 2.18 16.53 21.82
C ASN A 92 2.91 16.62 23.17
N GLY A 93 4.25 16.66 23.18
CA GLY A 93 5.06 16.76 24.41
C GLY A 93 5.30 18.19 24.92
N ALA A 94 5.09 19.22 24.08
CA ALA A 94 5.32 20.63 24.46
C ALA A 94 4.08 21.31 25.08
N ALA A 95 2.90 20.70 24.99
CA ALA A 95 1.64 21.28 25.48
C ALA A 95 1.32 20.98 26.96
N GLU A 96 2.05 20.08 27.62
CA GLU A 96 1.74 19.65 28.99
C GLU A 96 2.55 20.34 30.10
N THR A 97 3.57 21.15 29.80
CA THR A 97 4.37 21.86 30.81
C THR A 97 3.94 23.32 30.94
N GLY A 98 2.77 23.58 31.54
CA GLY A 98 2.26 24.95 31.61
C GLY A 98 1.07 25.24 32.52
N SER A 99 0.92 24.59 33.68
CA SER A 99 0.13 25.16 34.79
C SER A 99 0.34 24.43 36.12
N GLY A 100 0.57 25.22 37.17
CA GLY A 100 0.85 24.80 38.54
C GLY A 100 2.31 25.12 38.88
N GLU A 101 2.68 25.99 39.80
CA GLU A 101 2.03 26.60 40.96
C GLU A 101 2.81 27.88 41.27
N LYS A 102 2.14 28.95 41.72
CA LYS A 102 2.59 29.78 42.84
C LYS A 102 1.37 30.39 43.52
N GLY A 103 0.91 29.70 44.57
CA GLY A 103 0.22 30.32 45.71
C GLY A 103 1.25 30.74 46.75
#